data_AF-J9CKS9-F1
#
_entry.id   AF-J9CKS9-F1
#
_cell.length_a   1.000
_cell.length_b   1.000
_cell.length_c   1.000
_cell.angle_alpha   90.00
_cell.angle_beta   90.00
_cell.angle_gamma   90.00
#
_symmetry.space_group_name_H-M   'P 1'
#
loop_
_entity.id
_entity.type
_entity.pdbx_description
1 polymer ?
#
loop_
_entity_poly.entity_id
_entity_poly.type
_entity_poly.pdbx_seq_one_letter_code
_entity_poly.pdbx_strand_id
1 'polypeptide(L)' 'MLPLIEAYPPPSIKGKYIKIKYCAQLPNTQIPSFVFYANLPQYVKEPYKRFLENKIRERWDFTGTPINIFLRQK' A
#
# COMPACT_ATOMS: atom_id res chain seq x y z
N MET A 1 -9.28 2.65 -4.04
CA MET A 1 -8.20 2.03 -3.24
C MET A 1 -8.48 2.10 -1.75
N LEU A 2 -8.71 3.29 -1.16
CA LEU A 2 -9.06 3.42 0.26
C LEU A 2 -10.21 2.53 0.77
N PRO A 3 -11.38 2.43 0.10
CA PRO A 3 -12.47 1.56 0.58
C PRO A 3 -12.10 0.07 0.61
N LEU A 4 -11.18 -0.36 -0.26
CA LEU A 4 -10.71 -1.75 -0.31
C LEU A 4 -9.74 -2.07 0.84
N ILE A 5 -8.96 -1.07 1.25
CA ILE A 5 -8.06 -1.15 2.41
C ILE A 5 -8.85 -1.12 3.72
N GLU A 6 -9.96 -0.38 3.77
CA GLU A 6 -10.86 -0.39 4.92
C GLU A 6 -11.61 -1.72 5.07
N ALA A 7 -11.98 -2.37 3.95
CA ALA A 7 -12.57 -3.71 3.96
C ALA A 7 -11.57 -4.80 4.38
N TYR A 8 -10.29 -4.66 4.01
CA TYR A 8 -9.21 -5.59 4.35
C TYR A 8 -8.07 -4.87 5.07
N PRO A 9 -8.27 -4.50 6.35
CA PRO A 9 -7.24 -3.80 7.11
C PRO A 9 -6.01 -4.71 7.34
N PRO A 10 -4.81 -4.13 7.47
CA PRO A 10 -3.65 -4.89 7.87
C PRO A 10 -3.89 -5.50 9.26
N PRO A 11 -3.33 -6.70 9.55
CA PRO A 11 -3.52 -7.34 10.85
C PRO A 11 -3.04 -6.44 11.98
N SER A 12 -3.84 -6.31 13.03
CA SER A 12 -3.45 -5.55 14.22
C SER A 12 -2.26 -6.23 14.90
N ILE A 13 -1.18 -5.50 15.10
CA ILE A 13 0.00 -6.00 15.82
C ILE A 13 0.03 -5.35 17.19
N LYS A 14 0.13 -6.16 18.24
CA LYS A 14 0.20 -5.71 19.65
C LYS A 14 -0.96 -4.79 20.04
N GLY A 15 -2.19 -5.11 19.60
CA GLY A 15 -3.40 -4.33 19.90
C GLY A 15 -3.47 -2.96 19.21
N LYS A 16 -2.51 -2.62 18.35
CA LYS A 16 -2.52 -1.37 17.56
C LYS A 16 -3.13 -1.63 16.20
N TYR A 17 -4.18 -0.89 15.86
CA TYR A 17 -4.79 -0.90 14.55
C TYR A 17 -4.00 -0.04 13.56
N ILE A 18 -3.65 -0.61 12.42
CA ILE A 18 -2.95 0.09 11.36
C ILE A 18 -4.00 0.69 10.43
N LYS A 19 -4.04 2.03 10.36
CA LYS A 19 -4.95 2.76 9.47
C LYS A 19 -4.13 3.47 8.39
N ILE A 20 -4.41 3.14 7.14
CA ILE A 20 -3.89 3.86 5.98
C ILE A 20 -4.83 5.05 5.74
N LYS A 21 -4.29 6.26 5.77
CA LYS A 21 -5.05 7.51 5.65
C LYS A 21 -5.28 7.88 4.19
N TYR A 22 -4.22 7.81 3.38
CA TYR A 22 -4.27 8.11 1.96
C TYR A 22 -3.12 7.41 1.24
N CYS A 23 -3.28 7.27 -0.07
CA CYS A 23 -2.25 6.78 -0.98
C CYS A 23 -2.01 7.83 -2.06
N ALA A 24 -0.76 7.97 -2.51
CA ALA A 24 -0.38 8.86 -3.59
C ALA A 24 0.62 8.14 -4.52
N GLN A 25 0.58 8.48 -5.80
CA GLN A 25 1.61 8.07 -6.75
C GLN A 25 2.75 9.09 -6.70
N LEU A 26 4.00 8.61 -6.72
CA LEU A 26 5.15 9.51 -6.84
C LEU A 26 5.23 10.04 -8.27
N PRO A 27 5.33 11.37 -8.46
CA PRO A 27 5.56 11.96 -9.77
C PRO A 27 6.99 11.66 -10.25
N ASN A 28 7.18 11.63 -11.57
CA ASN A 28 8.49 11.50 -12.23
C ASN A 28 9.28 10.23 -11.87
N THR A 29 8.60 9.09 -11.74
CA THR A 29 9.26 7.79 -11.53
C THR A 29 9.21 6.91 -12.76
N GLN A 30 10.36 6.38 -13.18
CA GLN A 30 10.50 5.45 -14.30
C GLN A 30 9.79 4.11 -14.05
N ILE A 31 9.63 3.75 -12.77
CA ILE A 31 8.86 2.60 -12.29
C ILE A 31 7.63 3.13 -11.53
N PRO A 32 6.39 2.66 -11.83
CA PRO A 32 5.20 3.06 -11.09
C PRO A 32 5.39 2.86 -9.58
N SER A 33 5.46 3.97 -8.85
CA SER A 33 5.77 3.96 -7.43
C SER A 33 4.63 4.58 -6.63
N PHE A 34 4.10 3.83 -5.68
CA PHE A 34 2.98 4.22 -4.84
C PHE A 34 3.42 4.36 -3.39
N VAL A 35 3.04 5.47 -2.76
CA VAL A 35 3.29 5.74 -1.35
C VAL A 35 1.98 5.68 -0.59
N PHE A 36 1.94 4.81 0.42
CA PHE A 36 0.83 4.67 1.35
C PHE A 36 1.21 5.33 2.68
N TYR A 37 0.39 6.29 3.11
CA TYR A 37 0.59 6.99 4.37
C TYR A 37 -0.26 6.33 5.45
N ALA A 38 0.41 5.71 6.42
CA ALA A 38 -0.22 5.01 7.55
C ALA A 38 0.18 5.65 8.88
N ASN A 39 -0.62 5.40 9.92
CA ASN A 39 -0.24 5.76 11.30
C ASN A 39 1.00 4.98 11.79
N LEU A 40 1.12 3.73 11.36
CA LEU A 40 2.03 2.72 11.90
C LEU A 40 2.63 1.88 10.77
N PRO A 41 3.39 2.49 9.85
CA PRO A 41 3.95 1.80 8.69
C PRO A 41 4.92 0.68 9.07
N GLN A 42 5.63 0.80 10.22
CA GLN A 42 6.60 -0.21 10.64
C GLN A 42 5.97 -1.58 10.97
N TYR A 43 4.66 -1.60 11.22
CA TYR A 43 3.93 -2.83 11.53
C TYR A 43 3.28 -3.47 10.29
N VAL A 44 3.39 -2.83 9.12
CA VAL A 44 2.90 -3.41 7.86
C VAL A 44 3.92 -4.40 7.32
N LYS A 45 3.58 -5.68 7.43
CA LYS A 45 4.42 -6.78 6.93
C LYS A 45 4.37 -6.89 5.41
N GLU A 46 5.38 -7.55 4.86
CA GLU A 46 5.53 -7.80 3.43
C GLU A 46 4.32 -8.47 2.74
N PRO A 47 3.63 -9.45 3.37
CA PRO A 47 2.45 -10.06 2.75
C PRO A 47 1.33 -9.04 2.44
N TYR A 48 1.16 -8.04 3.30
CA TYR A 48 0.17 -6.99 3.08
C TYR A 48 0.61 -6.04 1.95
N LYS A 49 1.91 -5.78 1.81
CA LYS A 49 2.43 -5.01 0.66
C LYS A 49 2.14 -5.73 -0.66
N ARG A 50 2.38 -7.03 -0.73
CA ARG A 50 2.05 -7.86 -1.92
C ARG A 50 0.56 -7.86 -2.23
N PHE A 51 -0.29 -7.89 -1.20
CA PHE A 51 -1.73 -7.75 -1.38
C PHE A 51 -2.08 -6.41 -2.03
N LEU A 52 -1.51 -5.29 -1.54
CA LEU A 52 -1.71 -3.97 -2.15
C LEU A 52 -1.22 -3.93 -3.60
N GLU A 53 -0.06 -4.55 -3.89
CA GLU A 53 0.51 -4.64 -5.23
C GLU A 53 -0.41 -5.38 -6.20
N ASN A 54 -0.90 -6.55 -5.80
CA ASN A 54 -1.81 -7.34 -6.60
C ASN A 54 -3.11 -6.57 -6.87
N LYS A 55 -3.63 -5.84 -5.88
CA LYS A 55 -4.85 -5.03 -6.04
C LYS A 55 -4.64 -3.81 -6.94
N ILE A 56 -3.43 -3.26 -7.00
CA ILE A 56 -3.07 -2.24 -7.98
C ILE A 56 -3.04 -2.88 -9.37
N ARG A 57 -2.37 -4.02 -9.55
CA ARG A 57 -2.33 -4.72 -10.85
C ARG A 57 -3.70 -5.19 -11.35
N GLU A 58 -4.61 -5.58 -10.47
CA GLU A 58 -5.98 -5.93 -10.84
C GLU A 58 -6.77 -4.73 -11.38
N ARG A 59 -6.44 -3.53 -10.93
CA ARG A 59 -7.18 -2.30 -11.26
C ARG A 59 -6.55 -1.52 -12.41
N TRP A 60 -5.26 -1.71 -12.65
CA TRP A 60 -4.49 -1.04 -13.69
C TRP A 60 -3.57 -2.06 -14.38
N ASP A 61 -3.59 -2.09 -15.72
CA ASP A 61 -2.78 -2.99 -16.53
C ASP A 61 -1.29 -2.60 -16.54
N PHE A 62 -0.62 -2.87 -15.42
CA PHE A 62 0.83 -2.80 -15.31
C PHE A 62 1.45 -4.16 -15.64
N THR A 63 1.56 -4.46 -16.93
CA THR A 63 2.19 -5.68 -17.44
C THR A 63 3.65 -5.41 -17.84
N GLY A 64 4.58 -6.23 -17.36
CA GLY A 64 6.00 -6.15 -17.75
C GLY A 64 6.85 -5.14 -16.96
N THR A 65 6.26 -4.38 -16.03
CA THR A 65 6.99 -3.49 -15.12
C THR A 65 6.78 -3.86 -13.66
N PRO A 66 7.83 -3.83 -12.81
CA PRO A 66 7.65 -3.92 -11.37
C PRO A 66 6.83 -2.72 -10.85
N ILE A 67 6.20 -2.88 -9.69
CA ILE A 67 5.50 -1.78 -9.00
C ILE A 67 6.19 -1.59 -7.65
N ASN A 68 6.60 -0.36 -7.36
CA ASN A 68 7.19 -0.06 -6.06
C ASN A 68 6.10 0.40 -5.09
N ILE A 69 6.11 -0.20 -3.90
CA ILE A 69 5.20 0.17 -2.82
C ILE A 69 6.03 0.65 -1.62
N PHE A 70 5.82 1.91 -1.27
CA PHE A 70 6.40 2.52 -0.09
C PHE A 70 5.32 2.76 0.96
N LEU A 71 5.65 2.47 2.21
CA LEU A 71 4.80 2.80 3.36
C LEU A 71 5.53 3.85 4.17
N ARG A 72 4.90 5.01 4.35
CA ARG A 72 5.43 6.12 5.12
C ARG A 72 4.53 6.43 6.30
N GLN A 73 5.14 6.97 7.35
CA GLN A 73 4.39 7.46 8.49
C GLN A 73 3.81 8.82 8.13
N LYS A 74 2.57 9.07 8.53
CA LYS A 74 1.99 10.41 8.57
C LYS A 74 1.98 10.94 9.99
#